data_AF-A0A5N3P7X1-F1
#
_entry.id   AF-A0A5N3P7X1-F1
#
_cell.length_a   1.000
_cell.length_b   1.000
_cell.length_c   1.000
_cell.angle_alpha   90.00
_cell.angle_beta   90.00
_cell.angle_gamma   90.00
#
_symmetry.space_group_name_H-M   'P 1'
#
loop_
_entity.id
_entity.type
_entity.pdbx_description
1 polymer ?
#
loop_
_entity_poly.entity_id
_entity_poly.type
_entity_poly.pdbx_seq_one_letter_code
_entity_poly.pdbx_strand_id
1 'polypeptide(L)'
;MGDHTTDPPHRTAGKAERVALALSGGGSRAMAFHLGCLKALHEAGLLKQTSVISSVSGGSVIAALYCSHPGDFADFERRVRELLQRGFVWPSLGTALTTLEGVKAAATFALLAIDRLAAFGARLILACLRLPFRSRWRWLKESPFRRRGSGGLGCLLVFFGD
;
A
#
# COMPACT_ATOMS: atom_id res chain seq x y z
N MET A 1 -5.26 44.88 42.82
CA MET A 1 -6.43 44.14 42.32
C MET A 1 -6.89 44.80 41.04
N GLY A 2 -6.65 44.33 39.82
CA GLY A 2 -5.65 43.45 39.22
C GLY A 2 -5.48 44.00 37.80
N ASP A 3 -4.24 44.05 37.31
CA ASP A 3 -3.89 44.54 35.98
C ASP A 3 -4.51 43.62 34.91
N HIS A 4 -5.46 44.14 34.13
CA HIS A 4 -6.02 43.44 32.98
C HIS A 4 -5.02 43.54 31.82
N THR A 5 -4.03 42.66 31.83
CA THR A 5 -3.17 42.39 30.68
C THR A 5 -4.06 41.96 29.51
N THR A 6 -4.20 42.84 28.53
CA THR A 6 -4.72 42.49 27.21
C THR A 6 -3.74 41.52 26.56
N ASP A 7 -4.09 40.24 26.54
CA ASP A 7 -3.41 39.24 25.71
C ASP A 7 -3.38 39.74 24.26
N PRO A 8 -2.23 39.68 23.56
CA PRO A 8 -2.20 40.00 22.15
C PRO A 8 -3.14 39.04 21.40
N PRO A 9 -3.83 39.49 20.34
CA PRO A 9 -4.62 38.59 19.52
C PRO A 9 -3.67 37.49 19.03
N HIS A 10 -4.00 36.24 19.35
CA HIS A 10 -3.42 35.06 18.74
C HIS A 10 -3.71 35.16 17.24
N ARG A 11 -2.86 35.87 16.51
CA ARG A 11 -2.90 35.92 15.07
C ARG A 11 -2.61 34.50 14.63
N THR A 12 -3.66 33.73 14.32
CA THR A 12 -3.58 32.48 13.56
C THR A 12 -3.01 32.87 12.21
N ALA A 13 -1.68 33.01 12.17
CA ALA A 13 -0.94 33.24 10.94
C ALA A 13 -1.36 32.10 10.02
N GLY A 14 -2.04 32.46 8.92
CA GLY A 14 -2.62 31.51 7.98
C GLY A 14 -1.60 30.47 7.60
N LYS A 15 -1.71 29.29 8.21
CA LYS A 15 -0.86 28.15 7.93
C LYS A 15 -1.28 27.71 6.54
N ALA A 16 -0.41 27.90 5.55
CA ALA A 16 -0.69 27.43 4.18
C ALA A 16 -1.16 25.97 4.28
N GLU A 17 -2.38 25.70 3.82
CA GLU A 17 -2.98 24.36 3.89
C GLU A 17 -2.03 23.38 3.21
N ARG A 18 -1.49 22.46 4.00
CA ARG A 18 -0.52 21.48 3.55
C ARG A 18 -1.28 20.21 3.19
N VAL A 19 -1.40 19.93 1.90
CA VAL A 19 -2.07 18.73 1.41
C VAL A 19 -1.14 17.52 1.54
N ALA A 20 -1.67 16.38 1.97
CA ALA A 20 -0.97 15.10 1.98
C ALA A 20 -1.66 14.10 1.03
N LEU A 21 -0.87 13.36 0.25
CA LEU A 21 -1.35 12.32 -0.66
C LEU A 21 -1.06 10.93 -0.10
N ALA A 22 -2.05 10.04 -0.15
CA ALA A 22 -1.88 8.62 0.18
C ALA A 22 -2.14 7.76 -1.06
N LEU A 23 -1.09 7.08 -1.55
CA LEU A 23 -1.14 6.23 -2.73
C LEU A 23 -1.24 4.76 -2.35
N SER A 24 -2.44 4.18 -2.53
CA SER A 24 -2.70 2.77 -2.27
C SER A 24 -1.94 1.83 -3.24
N GLY A 25 -1.80 0.57 -2.83
CA GLY A 25 -1.19 -0.50 -3.60
C GLY A 25 -2.12 -1.11 -4.66
N GLY A 26 -1.58 -2.06 -5.44
CA GLY A 26 -2.32 -2.73 -6.53
C GLY A 26 -1.50 -2.94 -7.81
N GLY A 27 -0.17 -2.88 -7.73
CA GLY A 27 0.75 -3.13 -8.83
C GLY A 27 0.66 -2.08 -9.95
N SER A 28 0.88 -2.52 -11.19
CA SER A 28 0.87 -1.65 -12.39
C SER A 28 -0.48 -0.95 -12.61
N ARG A 29 -1.61 -1.61 -12.27
CA ARG A 29 -2.93 -0.99 -12.39
C ARG A 29 -3.10 0.19 -11.45
N ALA A 30 -2.66 0.05 -10.20
CA ALA A 30 -2.69 1.15 -9.23
C ALA A 30 -1.77 2.28 -9.66
N MET A 31 -0.58 1.97 -10.20
CA MET A 31 0.30 3.00 -10.77
C MET A 31 -0.35 3.78 -11.91
N ALA A 32 -1.03 3.11 -12.85
CA ALA A 32 -1.72 3.77 -13.95
C ALA A 32 -2.86 4.68 -13.46
N PHE A 33 -3.62 4.22 -12.45
CA PHE A 33 -4.66 5.03 -11.81
C PHE A 33 -4.07 6.27 -11.13
N HIS A 34 -3.04 6.09 -10.29
CA HIS A 34 -2.39 7.19 -9.59
C HIS A 34 -1.73 8.19 -10.54
N LEU A 35 -1.23 7.76 -11.69
CA LEU A 35 -0.74 8.66 -12.73
C LEU A 35 -1.85 9.62 -13.21
N GLY A 36 -3.05 9.09 -13.45
CA GLY A 36 -4.21 9.90 -13.79
C GLY A 36 -4.60 10.88 -12.68
N CYS A 37 -4.59 10.43 -11.42
CA CYS A 37 -4.87 11.31 -10.28
C CYS A 37 -3.84 12.43 -10.13
N LEU A 38 -2.54 12.11 -10.26
CA LEU A 38 -1.47 13.10 -10.19
C LEU A 38 -1.58 14.12 -11.34
N LYS A 39 -1.96 13.66 -12.54
CA LYS A 39 -2.20 14.55 -13.68
C LYS A 39 -3.35 15.52 -13.42
N ALA A 40 -4.49 15.01 -12.92
CA ALA A 40 -5.63 15.87 -12.57
C ALA A 40 -5.26 16.88 -11.47
N LEU A 41 -4.48 16.47 -10.46
CA LEU A 41 -3.97 17.36 -9.41
C LEU A 41 -2.98 18.40 -9.96
N HIS A 42 -2.17 18.02 -10.94
CA HIS A 42 -1.23 18.92 -11.60
C HIS A 42 -1.97 20.00 -12.40
N GLU A 43 -2.94 19.59 -13.22
CA GLU A 43 -3.79 20.48 -14.02
C GLU A 43 -4.63 21.42 -13.14
N ALA A 44 -5.08 20.94 -11.97
CA ALA A 44 -5.77 21.76 -10.97
C ALA A 44 -4.83 22.69 -10.18
N GLY A 45 -3.52 22.63 -10.38
CA GLY A 45 -2.53 23.42 -9.63
C GLY A 45 -2.36 23.00 -8.16
N LEU A 46 -3.08 21.98 -7.69
CA LEU A 46 -3.07 21.49 -6.31
C LEU A 46 -1.87 20.62 -6.01
N LEU A 47 -1.26 20.00 -7.02
CA LEU A 47 -0.12 19.11 -6.83
C LEU A 47 1.08 19.83 -6.18
N LYS A 48 1.26 21.13 -6.44
CA LYS A 48 2.31 21.96 -5.83
C LYS A 48 2.11 22.21 -4.33
N GLN A 49 0.88 22.04 -3.84
CA GLN A 49 0.53 22.18 -2.42
C GLN A 49 0.71 20.88 -1.65
N THR A 50 1.05 19.78 -2.34
CA THR A 50 1.30 18.50 -1.71
C THR A 50 2.65 18.52 -1.01
N SER A 51 2.63 18.40 0.31
CA SER A 51 3.83 18.44 1.15
C SER A 51 4.34 17.04 1.53
N VAL A 52 3.44 16.06 1.59
CA VAL A 52 3.75 14.70 2.04
C VAL A 52 3.08 13.69 1.12
N ILE A 53 3.81 12.65 0.74
CA ILE A 53 3.29 11.50 0.00
C ILE A 53 3.55 10.22 0.82
N SER A 54 2.48 9.57 1.27
CA SER A 54 2.50 8.22 1.81
C SER A 54 2.11 7.23 0.71
N SER A 55 2.73 6.05 0.66
CA SER A 55 2.45 5.10 -0.42
C SER A 55 2.79 3.66 -0.05
N VAL A 56 2.12 2.69 -0.70
CA VAL A 56 2.41 1.26 -0.54
C VAL A 56 2.48 0.52 -1.88
N SER A 57 3.35 -0.49 -1.98
CA SER A 57 3.46 -1.40 -3.13
C SER A 57 3.58 -0.65 -4.48
N GLY A 58 2.66 -0.85 -5.43
CA GLY A 58 2.64 -0.14 -6.71
C GLY A 58 2.56 1.39 -6.56
N GLY A 59 1.85 1.90 -5.54
CA GLY A 59 1.83 3.32 -5.22
C GLY A 59 3.22 3.86 -4.85
N SER A 60 4.07 3.05 -4.22
CA SER A 60 5.43 3.45 -3.85
C SER A 60 6.34 3.65 -5.04
N VAL A 61 6.14 2.87 -6.12
CA VAL A 61 6.93 3.02 -7.34
C VAL A 61 6.65 4.37 -7.99
N ILE A 62 5.39 4.75 -8.16
CA ILE A 62 5.04 6.04 -8.76
C ILE A 62 5.36 7.22 -7.84
N ALA A 63 5.18 7.07 -6.51
CA ALA A 63 5.60 8.08 -5.54
C ALA A 63 7.12 8.33 -5.61
N ALA A 64 7.92 7.27 -5.65
CA ALA A 64 9.37 7.38 -5.76
C ALA A 64 9.79 8.01 -7.09
N LEU A 65 9.15 7.62 -8.20
CA LEU A 65 9.40 8.23 -9.51
C LEU A 65 9.08 9.73 -9.50
N TYR A 66 7.95 10.12 -8.90
CA TYR A 66 7.55 11.52 -8.82
C TYR A 66 8.54 12.33 -7.96
N CYS A 67 8.87 11.84 -6.76
CA CYS A 67 9.78 12.55 -5.85
C CYS A 67 11.23 12.62 -6.35
N SER A 68 11.66 11.65 -7.17
CA SER A 68 13.02 11.60 -7.72
C SER A 68 13.14 12.21 -9.11
N HIS A 69 12.05 12.73 -9.70
CA HIS A 69 12.08 13.32 -11.03
C HIS A 69 12.31 14.84 -10.96
N PRO A 70 13.52 15.33 -11.30
CA PRO A 70 13.71 16.75 -11.54
C PRO A 70 13.15 17.08 -12.93
N GLY A 71 12.16 17.98 -13.00
CA GLY A 71 11.69 18.50 -14.29
C GLY A 71 10.19 18.69 -14.39
N ASP A 72 9.73 18.75 -15.65
CA ASP A 72 8.33 18.96 -16.00
C ASP A 72 7.48 17.71 -15.78
N PHE A 73 6.18 17.91 -15.50
CA PHE A 73 5.25 16.83 -15.28
C PHE A 73 5.06 15.96 -16.54
N ALA A 74 5.19 16.53 -17.75
CA ALA A 74 5.06 15.78 -19.00
C ALA A 74 6.15 14.70 -19.15
N ASP A 75 7.38 15.01 -18.73
CA ASP A 75 8.49 14.05 -18.76
C ASP A 75 8.31 12.93 -17.74
N PHE A 76 7.83 13.28 -16.54
CA PHE A 76 7.41 12.31 -15.55
C PHE A 76 6.31 11.39 -16.11
N GLU A 77 5.25 11.96 -16.70
CA GLU A 77 4.13 11.20 -17.27
C GLU A 77 4.61 10.22 -18.34
N ARG A 78 5.49 10.68 -19.23
CA ARG A 78 6.09 9.85 -20.29
C ARG A 78 6.86 8.66 -19.70
N ARG A 79 7.74 8.88 -18.73
CA ARG A 79 8.52 7.81 -18.07
C ARG A 79 7.63 6.78 -17.39
N VAL A 80 6.58 7.22 -16.69
CA VAL A 80 5.65 6.29 -16.04
C VAL A 80 4.89 5.47 -17.08
N ARG A 81 4.45 6.08 -18.18
CA ARG A 81 3.80 5.36 -19.30
C ARG A 81 4.72 4.31 -19.92
N GLU A 82 5.99 4.63 -20.15
CA GLU A 82 6.97 3.67 -20.67
C GLU A 82 7.18 2.48 -19.73
N LEU A 83 7.28 2.72 -18.42
CA LEU A 83 7.37 1.65 -17.41
C LEU A 83 6.12 0.77 -17.39
N LEU A 84 4.94 1.37 -17.49
CA LEU A 84 3.68 0.64 -17.54
C LEU A 84 3.56 -0.22 -18.81
N GLN A 85 4.03 0.28 -19.95
CA GLN A 85 4.04 -0.43 -21.23
C GLN A 85 5.02 -1.61 -21.24
N ARG A 86 6.22 -1.43 -20.68
CA ARG A 86 7.19 -2.53 -20.52
C ARG A 86 6.68 -3.63 -19.60
N GLY A 87 5.89 -3.25 -18.59
CA GLY A 87 5.36 -4.15 -17.58
C GLY A 87 6.44 -4.66 -16.62
N PHE A 88 6.02 -4.98 -15.39
CA PHE A 88 6.95 -5.46 -14.35
C PHE A 88 7.21 -6.97 -14.44
N VAL A 89 6.35 -7.72 -15.15
CA VAL A 89 6.37 -9.20 -15.14
C VAL A 89 7.62 -9.76 -15.81
N TRP A 90 7.95 -9.29 -17.02
CA TRP A 90 9.09 -9.80 -17.77
C TRP A 90 10.44 -9.50 -17.10
N PRO A 91 10.70 -8.28 -16.59
CA PRO A 91 11.90 -8.01 -15.79
C PRO A 91 11.95 -8.85 -14.51
N SER A 92 10.84 -8.98 -13.77
CA SER A 92 10.81 -9.77 -12.53
C SER A 92 11.06 -11.26 -12.79
N LEU A 93 10.50 -11.81 -13.87
CA LEU A 93 10.72 -13.20 -14.26
C LEU A 93 12.15 -13.42 -14.76
N GLY A 94 12.68 -12.48 -15.55
CA GLY A 94 14.08 -12.50 -15.99
C GLY A 94 15.05 -12.49 -14.81
N THR A 95 14.86 -11.61 -13.83
CA THR A 95 15.71 -11.56 -12.62
C THR A 95 15.56 -12.83 -11.77
N ALA A 96 14.34 -13.35 -11.63
CA ALA A 96 14.11 -14.58 -10.87
C ALA A 96 14.79 -15.81 -11.49
N LEU A 97 14.89 -15.86 -12.82
CA LEU A 97 15.51 -16.98 -13.54
C LEU A 97 17.03 -16.83 -13.71
N THR A 98 17.54 -15.60 -13.75
CA THR A 98 18.97 -15.34 -13.97
C THR A 98 19.78 -15.24 -12.68
N THR A 99 19.14 -15.03 -11.53
CA THR A 99 19.85 -14.85 -10.24
C THR A 99 19.90 -16.15 -9.45
N LEU A 100 21.08 -16.53 -8.92
CA LEU A 100 21.28 -17.68 -8.02
C LEU A 100 20.39 -17.63 -6.77
N GLU A 101 20.01 -16.44 -6.31
CA GLU A 101 19.06 -16.22 -5.21
C GLU A 101 17.62 -16.65 -5.58
N GLY A 102 17.26 -16.60 -6.87
CA GLY A 102 15.98 -17.11 -7.36
C GLY A 102 15.88 -18.63 -7.23
N VAL A 103 16.97 -19.35 -7.49
CA VAL A 103 17.06 -20.81 -7.28
C VAL A 103 16.94 -21.15 -5.80
N LYS A 104 17.61 -20.40 -4.91
CA LYS A 104 17.49 -20.59 -3.45
C LYS A 104 16.07 -20.29 -2.95
N ALA A 105 15.42 -19.25 -3.47
CA ALA A 105 14.04 -18.93 -3.14
C ALA A 105 13.07 -20.03 -3.60
N ALA A 106 13.27 -20.58 -4.79
CA ALA A 106 12.49 -21.71 -5.30
C ALA A 106 12.69 -22.99 -4.46
N ALA A 107 13.93 -23.30 -4.07
CA ALA A 107 14.23 -24.42 -3.18
C ALA A 107 13.56 -24.25 -1.80
N THR A 108 13.60 -23.04 -1.24
CA THR A 108 12.95 -22.71 0.04
C THR A 108 11.42 -22.83 -0.06
N PHE A 109 10.83 -22.37 -1.18
CA PHE A 109 9.41 -22.54 -1.45
C PHE A 109 9.00 -24.02 -1.54
N ALA A 110 9.82 -24.85 -2.20
CA ALA A 110 9.57 -26.29 -2.28
C ALA A 110 9.62 -26.95 -0.90
N LEU A 111 10.59 -26.57 -0.06
CA LEU A 111 10.72 -27.09 1.31
C LEU A 111 9.50 -26.74 2.18
N LEU A 112 9.04 -25.48 2.11
CA LEU A 112 7.85 -25.02 2.81
C LEU A 112 6.56 -25.67 2.28
N ALA A 113 6.48 -25.93 0.97
CA ALA A 113 5.34 -26.62 0.38
C ALA A 113 5.25 -28.07 0.90
N ILE A 114 6.37 -28.77 1.01
CA ILE A 114 6.44 -30.12 1.57
C ILE A 114 5.98 -30.13 3.03
N ASP A 115 6.45 -29.18 3.85
CA ASP A 115 6.03 -29.05 5.25
C ASP A 115 4.51 -28.79 5.37
N ARG A 116 3.96 -27.93 4.51
CA ARG A 116 2.51 -27.65 4.47
C ARG A 116 1.68 -28.84 4.01
N LEU A 117 2.18 -29.65 3.09
CA LEU A 117 1.57 -30.92 2.67
C LEU A 117 1.59 -31.95 3.80
N ALA A 118 2.71 -32.07 4.51
CA ALA A 118 2.83 -32.94 5.68
C ALA A 118 1.87 -32.51 6.81
N ALA A 119 1.79 -31.21 7.12
CA ALA A 119 0.87 -30.68 8.12
C ALA A 119 -0.61 -30.87 7.70
N PHE A 120 -0.92 -30.76 6.41
CA PHE A 120 -2.26 -31.03 5.89
C PHE A 120 -2.61 -32.53 6.01
N GLY A 121 -1.68 -33.42 5.65
CA GLY A 121 -1.81 -34.86 5.83
C GLY A 121 -2.01 -35.26 7.29
N ALA A 122 -1.19 -34.72 8.20
CA ALA A 122 -1.33 -34.95 9.64
C ALA A 122 -2.68 -34.46 10.18
N ARG A 123 -3.18 -33.31 9.71
CA ARG A 123 -4.52 -32.82 10.05
C ARG A 123 -5.64 -33.73 9.54
N LEU A 124 -5.53 -34.27 8.34
CA LEU A 124 -6.49 -35.23 7.80
C LEU A 124 -6.45 -36.56 8.58
N ILE A 125 -5.26 -37.03 8.94
CA ILE A 125 -5.09 -38.23 9.77
C ILE A 125 -5.69 -38.02 11.17
N LEU A 126 -5.41 -36.89 11.82
CA LEU A 126 -6.02 -36.50 13.10
C LEU A 126 -7.55 -36.37 13.01
N ALA A 127 -8.08 -35.83 11.91
CA ALA A 127 -9.52 -35.72 11.67
C ALA A 127 -10.17 -37.11 11.43
N CYS A 128 -9.50 -37.99 10.69
CA CYS A 128 -9.95 -39.36 10.42
C CYS A 128 -9.87 -40.26 11.67
N LEU A 129 -8.87 -40.07 12.52
CA LEU A 129 -8.72 -40.74 13.82
C LEU A 129 -9.79 -40.31 14.84
N ARG A 130 -10.66 -39.34 14.51
CA ARG A 130 -11.73 -38.81 15.36
C ARG A 130 -11.27 -38.59 16.81
N LEU A 131 -10.02 -38.16 17.02
CA LEU A 131 -9.63 -37.71 18.36
C LEU A 131 -10.52 -36.51 18.68
N PRO A 132 -11.33 -36.56 19.74
CA PRO A 132 -12.19 -35.45 20.09
C PRO A 132 -11.29 -34.41 20.76
N PHE A 133 -10.39 -33.77 20.00
CA PHE A 133 -9.86 -32.47 20.41
C PHE A 133 -10.95 -31.44 20.15
N ARG A 134 -11.99 -31.56 20.95
CA ARG A 134 -13.06 -30.60 21.12
C ARG A 134 -12.42 -29.42 21.82
N SER A 135 -11.68 -28.62 21.05
CA SER A 135 -11.13 -27.37 21.53
C SER A 135 -12.33 -26.48 21.89
N ARG A 136 -12.59 -26.41 23.19
CA ARG A 136 -13.66 -25.62 23.78
C ARG A 136 -13.24 -24.16 23.73
N TRP A 137 -13.16 -23.59 22.53
CA TRP A 137 -13.04 -22.14 22.34
C TRP A 137 -14.42 -21.51 22.52
N ARG A 138 -14.93 -21.59 23.75
CA ARG A 138 -16.18 -20.93 24.17
C ARG A 138 -16.06 -19.40 24.14
N TRP A 139 -14.84 -18.89 24.02
CA TRP A 139 -14.51 -17.45 24.01
C TRP A 139 -14.60 -16.78 22.63
N LEU A 140 -14.81 -17.53 21.54
CA LEU A 140 -14.96 -16.97 20.19
C LEU A 140 -16.43 -16.75 19.77
N LYS A 141 -17.39 -17.03 20.66
CA LYS A 141 -18.83 -16.79 20.43
C LYS A 141 -19.32 -15.42 20.90
N GLU A 142 -18.45 -14.57 21.46
CA GLU A 142 -18.82 -13.25 22.00
C GLU A 142 -18.07 -12.11 21.30
N SER A 143 -18.11 -12.06 19.96
CA SER A 143 -17.75 -10.84 19.23
C SER A 143 -18.99 -10.29 18.50
N PRO A 144 -19.53 -9.10 18.86
CA PRO A 144 -20.68 -8.51 18.18
C PRO A 144 -20.33 -7.92 16.80
N PHE A 145 -19.11 -8.09 16.29
CA PHE A 145 -18.66 -7.47 15.07
C PHE A 145 -18.49 -8.48 13.93
N ARG A 146 -19.60 -8.76 13.24
CA ARG A 146 -19.57 -9.25 11.86
C ARG A 146 -19.01 -8.14 10.96
N ARG A 147 -17.71 -8.14 10.69
CA ARG A 147 -17.16 -7.41 9.53
C ARG A 147 -16.99 -8.37 8.37
N ARG A 148 -17.95 -8.33 7.44
CA ARG A 148 -17.83 -8.89 6.11
C ARG A 148 -17.08 -7.85 5.26
N GLY A 149 -15.76 -8.02 5.11
CA GLY A 149 -14.95 -7.20 4.21
C GLY A 149 -15.04 -7.76 2.80
N SER A 150 -15.88 -7.16 1.95
CA SER A 150 -15.79 -7.34 0.51
C SER A 150 -14.54 -6.61 0.02
N GLY A 151 -13.66 -7.31 -0.68
CA GLY A 151 -12.44 -6.77 -1.27
C GLY A 151 -12.78 -5.75 -2.37
N GLY A 152 -12.85 -4.48 -1.98
CA GLY A 152 -12.92 -3.33 -2.88
C GLY A 152 -11.97 -2.25 -2.38
N LEU A 153 -10.65 -2.48 -2.44
CA LEU A 153 -9.65 -1.47 -2.10
C LEU A 153 -9.41 -0.53 -3.27
N GLY A 154 -10.36 0.38 -3.46
CA GLY A 154 -10.12 1.71 -4.02
C GLY A 154 -10.40 2.72 -2.91
N CYS A 155 -9.42 2.99 -2.06
CA CYS A 155 -9.54 4.03 -1.03
C CYS A 155 -8.37 4.99 -1.21
N LEU A 156 -8.62 6.05 -1.98
CA LEU A 156 -7.81 7.25 -2.00
C LEU A 156 -8.21 8.06 -0.76
N LEU A 157 -7.47 7.89 0.34
CA LEU A 157 -7.71 8.60 1.58
C LEU A 157 -6.84 9.87 1.56
N VAL A 158 -7.40 10.97 1.07
CA VAL A 158 -6.77 12.30 1.19
C VAL A 158 -6.98 12.75 2.64
N PHE A 159 -5.90 12.87 3.41
CA PHE A 159 -5.95 13.47 4.73
C PHE A 159 -5.75 14.97 4.59
N PHE A 160 -6.79 15.73 4.91
CA PHE A 160 -6.66 17.13 5.29
C PHE A 160 -6.18 17.17 6.73
N GLY A 161 -5.00 17.74 6.97
CA GLY A 161 -4.45 17.95 8.31
C GLY A 161 -4.34 19.44 8.60
N ASP A 162 -4.99 19.87 9.68
CA ASP A 162 -4.99 21.24 10.21
C ASP A 162 -3.59 21.80 10.55
#